data_AF-A0A4R1W9H0-F1
#
_entry.id   AF-A0A4R1W9H0-F1
#
_cell.length_a   1.000
_cell.length_b   1.000
_cell.length_c   1.000
_cell.angle_alpha   90.00
_cell.angle_beta   90.00
_cell.angle_gamma   90.00
#
_symmetry.space_group_name_H-M   'P 1'
#
loop_
_entity.id
_entity.type
_entity.pdbx_description
1 polymer ?
#
loop_
_entity_poly.entity_id
_entity_poly.type
_entity_poly.pdbx_seq_one_letter_code
_entity_poly.pdbx_strand_id
1 'polypeptide(L)'
;MEDFRQGNTISMVEVVSGQVPYEHFGLERLFRPPHPSAAEEYQRAHAAIVERQSARIADGDVSMVVIVPSYGADLIAICRDVALAPHAMDGS
;
A
#
# COMPACT_ATOMS: atom_id res chain seq x y z
N MET A 1 31.15 -20.13 -7.19
CA MET A 1 30.98 -19.24 -6.03
C MET A 1 29.71 -18.48 -6.31
N GLU A 2 28.63 -18.86 -5.63
CA GLU A 2 27.27 -18.38 -5.92
C GLU A 2 27.17 -16.88 -5.63
N ASP A 3 26.70 -16.12 -6.62
CA ASP A 3 26.42 -14.69 -6.51
C ASP A 3 25.11 -14.52 -5.71
N PHE A 4 25.11 -14.91 -4.43
CA PHE A 4 23.98 -14.72 -3.53
C PHE A 4 23.86 -13.23 -3.23
N ARG A 5 23.18 -12.50 -4.11
CA ARG A 5 22.86 -11.08 -3.90
C ARG A 5 21.78 -10.99 -2.82
N GLN A 6 22.21 -10.90 -1.57
CA GLN A 6 21.40 -10.40 -0.45
C GLN A 6 20.96 -8.97 -0.79
N GLY A 7 19.87 -8.84 -1.54
CA GLY A 7 19.40 -7.54 -2.00
C GLY A 7 17.93 -7.63 -2.39
N ASN A 8 17.06 -7.32 -1.42
CA ASN A 8 15.65 -6.99 -1.61
C ASN A 8 14.80 -8.04 -2.33
N THR A 9 14.81 -9.30 -1.85
CA THR A 9 13.74 -10.23 -2.23
C THR A 9 12.40 -9.62 -1.83
N ILE A 10 11.49 -9.49 -2.80
CA ILE A 10 10.12 -9.05 -2.55
C ILE A 10 9.27 -10.31 -2.38
N SER A 11 8.67 -10.47 -1.21
CA SER A 11 7.79 -11.60 -0.91
C SER A 11 6.43 -11.43 -1.58
N MET A 12 5.95 -10.19 -1.68
CA MET A 12 4.64 -9.88 -2.25
C MET A 12 4.60 -8.46 -2.84
N VAL A 13 3.96 -8.33 -3.99
CA VAL A 13 3.51 -7.05 -4.56
C VAL A 13 2.02 -7.17 -4.82
N GLU A 14 1.25 -6.24 -4.28
CA GLU A 14 -0.19 -6.16 -4.50
C GLU A 14 -0.56 -4.76 -4.98
N VAL A 15 -1.43 -4.70 -5.98
CA VAL A 15 -2.03 -3.45 -6.48
C VAL A 15 -3.54 -3.61 -6.43
N VAL A 16 -4.20 -2.77 -5.63
CA VAL A 16 -5.66 -2.79 -5.47
C VAL A 16 -6.24 -1.53 -6.10
N SER A 17 -7.16 -1.72 -7.04
CA SER A 17 -7.90 -0.66 -7.74
C SER A 17 -9.24 -1.19 -8.23
N GLY A 18 -10.27 -0.35 -8.25
CA GLY A 18 -11.60 -0.71 -8.74
C GLY A 18 -12.36 -1.71 -7.85
N GLN A 19 -11.87 -1.93 -6.63
CA GLN A 19 -12.48 -2.80 -5.63
C GLN A 19 -12.18 -2.29 -4.24
N VAL A 20 -13.07 -2.58 -3.28
CA VAL A 20 -12.84 -2.23 -1.88
C VAL A 20 -11.60 -2.98 -1.39
N PRO A 21 -10.60 -2.29 -0.81
CA PRO A 21 -9.47 -2.96 -0.18
C PRO A 21 -9.98 -3.94 0.88
N TYR A 22 -9.46 -5.18 0.88
CA TYR A 22 -9.78 -6.14 1.94
C TYR A 22 -9.53 -5.49 3.30
N GLU A 23 -10.51 -5.62 4.20
CA GLU A 23 -10.56 -4.87 5.45
C GLU A 23 -9.20 -4.91 6.18
N HIS A 24 -8.66 -3.73 6.47
CA HIS A 24 -7.52 -3.45 7.36
C HIS A 24 -6.08 -3.59 6.84
N PHE A 25 -5.79 -4.12 5.65
CA PHE A 25 -4.38 -4.48 5.37
C PHE A 25 -3.43 -3.32 4.97
N GLY A 26 -3.94 -2.15 4.56
CA GLY A 26 -3.08 -1.05 4.08
C GLY A 26 -3.40 0.34 4.64
N LEU A 27 -4.68 0.73 4.65
CA LEU A 27 -5.07 2.10 4.99
C LEU A 27 -4.81 2.48 6.44
N GLU A 28 -5.00 1.56 7.40
CA GLU A 28 -4.71 1.82 8.81
C GLU A 28 -3.21 1.97 9.10
N ARG A 29 -2.37 1.37 8.24
CA ARG A 29 -0.91 1.50 8.34
C ARG A 29 -0.44 2.85 7.80
N LEU A 30 -1.07 3.34 6.75
CA LEU A 30 -0.84 4.69 6.19
C LEU A 30 -1.42 5.79 7.07
N PHE A 31 -2.67 5.62 7.50
CA PHE A 31 -3.41 6.54 8.35
C PHE A 31 -3.60 5.88 9.70
N ARG A 32 -2.54 5.93 10.53
CA ARG A 32 -2.60 5.33 11.86
C ARG A 32 -3.77 5.90 12.65
N PRO A 33 -4.50 5.05 13.39
CA PRO A 33 -5.54 5.54 14.28
C PRO A 33 -4.92 6.50 15.31
N PRO A 34 -5.63 7.58 15.65
CA PRO A 34 -5.18 8.48 16.70
C PRO A 34 -5.16 7.74 18.06
N HIS A 35 -4.40 8.28 19.01
CA HIS A 35 -4.31 7.68 20.35
C HIS A 35 -5.71 7.52 20.98
N PRO A 36 -5.98 6.46 21.76
CA PRO A 36 -7.31 6.24 22.35
C PRO A 36 -7.83 7.39 23.21
N SER A 37 -6.93 8.19 23.79
CA SER A 37 -7.27 9.38 24.57
C SER A 37 -7.45 10.65 23.73
N ALA A 38 -7.28 10.58 22.41
CA ALA A 38 -7.50 11.72 21.54
C ALA A 38 -8.98 12.15 21.61
N ALA A 39 -9.23 13.44 21.48
CA ALA A 39 -10.59 13.96 21.43
C ALA A 39 -11.38 13.32 20.29
N GLU A 40 -12.69 13.20 20.47
CA GLU A 40 -13.59 12.52 19.53
C GLU A 40 -13.53 13.10 18.12
N GLU A 41 -13.27 14.40 17.99
CA GLU A 41 -13.09 15.08 16.70
C GLU A 41 -11.96 14.45 15.86
N TYR A 42 -10.87 14.03 16.49
CA TYR A 42 -9.74 13.39 15.80
C TYR A 42 -10.09 11.96 15.38
N GLN A 43 -10.86 11.25 16.19
CA GLN A 43 -11.37 9.92 15.85
C GLN A 43 -12.31 9.99 14.64
N ARG A 44 -13.25 10.96 14.64
CA ARG A 44 -14.15 11.19 13.50
C ARG A 44 -13.40 11.62 12.24
N ALA A 45 -12.41 12.51 12.38
CA ALA A 45 -11.59 12.96 11.25
C ALA A 45 -10.78 11.80 10.65
N HIS A 46 -10.23 10.92 11.48
CA HIS A 46 -9.53 9.71 11.04
C HIS A 46 -10.46 8.77 10.26
N ALA A 47 -11.63 8.46 10.81
CA ALA A 47 -12.62 7.61 10.14
C ALA A 47 -13.02 8.18 8.77
N ALA A 48 -13.28 9.48 8.68
CA ALA A 48 -13.61 10.15 7.43
C ALA A 48 -12.48 10.10 6.37
N ILE A 49 -11.22 10.20 6.80
CA ILE A 49 -10.07 10.07 5.89
C ILE A 49 -9.96 8.65 5.34
N VAL A 50 -10.08 7.64 6.21
CA VAL A 50 -9.99 6.23 5.81
C VAL A 50 -11.13 5.87 4.85
N GLU A 51 -12.36 6.25 5.19
CA GLU A 51 -13.55 6.03 4.35
C GLU A 51 -13.38 6.70 2.98
N ARG A 52 -12.93 7.96 2.95
CA ARG A 52 -12.69 8.68 1.69
C ARG A 52 -11.64 8.01 0.81
N GLN A 53 -10.52 7.53 1.37
CA GLN A 53 -9.50 6.85 0.57
C GLN A 53 -10.00 5.48 0.08
N SER A 54 -10.71 4.74 0.92
CA SER A 54 -11.31 3.47 0.55
C SER A 54 -12.27 3.63 -0.64
N ALA A 55 -13.15 4.63 -0.59
CA ALA A 55 -14.06 4.95 -1.69
C ALA A 55 -13.31 5.26 -2.99
N ARG A 56 -12.29 6.12 -2.94
CA ARG A 56 -11.48 6.45 -4.12
C ARG A 56 -10.76 5.23 -4.73
N ILE A 57 -10.31 4.28 -3.90
CA ILE A 57 -9.70 3.04 -4.40
C ILE A 57 -10.77 2.16 -5.06
N ALA A 58 -11.94 2.03 -4.41
CA ALA A 58 -13.06 1.25 -4.92
C ALA A 58 -13.60 1.78 -6.25
N ASP A 59 -13.66 3.11 -6.39
CA ASP A 59 -14.07 3.79 -7.62
C ASP A 59 -13.00 3.71 -8.73
N GLY A 60 -11.77 3.31 -8.39
CA GLY A 60 -10.64 3.25 -9.33
C GLY A 60 -9.96 4.60 -9.59
N ASP A 61 -10.32 5.65 -8.85
CA ASP A 61 -9.69 6.98 -8.93
C ASP A 61 -8.21 6.97 -8.52
N VAL A 62 -7.86 6.04 -7.63
CA VAL A 62 -6.50 5.78 -7.17
C VAL A 62 -6.30 4.28 -6.98
N SER A 63 -5.04 3.87 -6.93
CA SER A 63 -4.63 2.50 -6.63
C SER A 63 -3.84 2.48 -5.32
N MET A 64 -4.09 1.47 -4.50
CA MET A 64 -3.23 1.17 -3.36
C MET A 64 -2.16 0.17 -3.79
N VAL A 65 -0.90 0.46 -3.51
CA VAL A 65 0.24 -0.43 -3.76
C VAL A 65 0.81 -0.88 -2.43
N VAL A 66 1.00 -2.18 -2.28
CA VAL A 66 1.65 -2.81 -1.13
C VAL A 66 2.83 -3.65 -1.62
N ILE A 67 4.02 -3.37 -1.11
CA ILE A 67 5.23 -4.15 -1.37
C ILE A 67 5.73 -4.67 -0.04
N VAL A 68 5.74 -6.00 0.12
CA VAL A 68 6.25 -6.68 1.31
C VAL A 68 7.62 -7.26 0.96
N PRO A 69 8.73 -6.66 1.44
CA PRO A 69 10.04 -7.26 1.28
C PRO A 69 10.21 -8.46 2.21
N SER A 70 11.11 -9.38 1.88
CA SER A 70 11.47 -10.50 2.75
C SER A 70 12.25 -10.06 4.01
N TYR A 71 12.75 -8.81 4.01
CA TYR A 71 13.40 -8.18 5.15
C TYR A 71 13.18 -6.67 5.12
N GLY A 72 13.00 -6.05 6.29
CA GLY A 72 12.82 -4.60 6.42
C GLY A 72 11.37 -4.21 6.66
N ALA A 73 10.94 -3.10 6.06
CA ALA A 73 9.61 -2.53 6.25
C ALA A 73 8.78 -2.61 4.97
N ASP A 74 7.49 -2.89 5.13
CA ASP A 74 6.56 -2.86 4.00
C ASP A 74 6.42 -1.44 3.45
N LEU A 75 6.38 -1.35 2.13
CA LEU A 75 6.11 -0.09 1.43
C LEU A 75 4.65 -0.08 1.05
N ILE A 76 3.94 0.96 1.49
CA ILE A 76 2.53 1.15 1.19
C ILE A 76 2.36 2.55 0.62
N ALA A 77 1.62 2.67 -0.48
CA ALA A 77 1.37 3.95 -1.13
C ALA A 77 -0.03 4.00 -1.74
N ILE A 78 -0.59 5.22 -1.80
CA ILE A 78 -1.74 5.53 -2.65
C ILE A 78 -1.21 6.27 -3.87
N CYS A 79 -1.41 5.69 -5.04
CA CYS A 79 -0.90 6.16 -6.31
C CYS A 79 -2.07 6.58 -7.21
N ARG A 80 -1.93 7.66 -7.96
CA ARG A 80 -2.89 8.00 -9.02
C ARG A 80 -2.79 7.01 -10.19
N ASP A 81 -1.56 6.68 -10.56
CA ASP A 81 -1.26 5.77 -11.65
C ASP A 81 -0.20 4.76 -11.20
N VAL A 82 -0.34 3.51 -11.64
CA VAL A 82 0.63 2.44 -11.39
C VAL A 82 0.90 1.77 -12.74
N ALA A 83 2.15 1.79 -13.17
CA ALA A 83 2.58 1.14 -14.40
C ALA A 83 3.69 0.15 -14.09
N LEU A 84 3.56 -1.07 -14.61
CA LEU A 84 4.64 -2.04 -14.59
C LEU A 84 5.61 -1.70 -15.72
N ALA A 85 6.87 -1.44 -15.39
CA ALA A 85 7.89 -1.27 -16.40
C ALA A 85 8.16 -2.64 -17.05
N PRO A 86 8.18 -2.74 -18.40
CA PRO A 86 8.62 -3.96 -19.06
C PRO A 86 10.06 -4.25 -18.67
N HIS A 87 10.35 -5.50 -18.32
CA HIS A 87 11.72 -5.94 -18.07
C HIS A 87 12.46 -5.97 -19.41
N ALA A 88 13.50 -5.15 -19.57
CA ALA A 88 14.40 -5.26 -20.71
C ALA A 88 15.14 -6.60 -20.57
N MET A 89 14.73 -7.59 -21.35
CA MET A 89 15.47 -8.84 -21.53
C MET A 89 16.69 -8.51 -22.40
N ASP A 90 17.72 -7.94 -21.79
CA ASP A 90 19.03 -7.84 -22.44
C ASP A 90 19.58 -9.27 -22.51
N GLY A 91 19.43 -9.88 -23.69
CA GLY A 91 19.90 -11.23 -23.98
C GLY A 91 21.39 -11.38 -23.71
N SER A 92 21.75 -12.48 -23.06
CA SER A 92 23.10 -13.04 -23.02
C SER A 92 23.02 -14.52 -23.33
#